data_AF-A0A8J3GT96-F1
#
_entry.id   AF-A0A8J3GT96-F1
#
_cell.length_a   1.000
_cell.length_b   1.000
_cell.length_c   1.000
_cell.angle_alpha   90.00
_cell.angle_beta   90.00
_cell.angle_gamma   90.00
#
_symmetry.space_group_name_H-M   'P 1'
#
loop_
_entity.id
_entity.type
_entity.pdbx_description
1 polymer ?
#
loop_
_entity_poly.entity_id
_entity_poly.type
_entity_poly.pdbx_seq_one_letter_code
_entity_poly.pdbx_strand_id
1 'polypeptide(L)'
;MTAPEIISFLAGGALLVMSVFVMFAYRPGGDRVDSGPSLLALAIWIGFFAAAVNTAYWQIFGTISVAAGWLTPEQLRAGGKYADLLFKGGGAFAGWLHLKAMHQSLDPEDRPYWSVLEMSFYPRRRLCLRTLARILNRVPK
;
A
#
# COMPACT_ATOMS: atom_id res chain seq x y z
N MET A 1 27.65 6.07 -14.80
CA MET A 1 26.19 5.92 -14.80
C MET A 1 25.63 6.43 -16.11
N THR A 2 24.68 5.72 -16.70
CA THR A 2 23.92 6.13 -17.89
C THR A 2 22.80 7.11 -17.54
N ALA A 3 22.26 7.85 -18.51
CA ALA A 3 21.15 8.78 -18.26
C ALA A 3 19.90 8.11 -17.63
N PRO A 4 19.47 6.91 -18.06
CA PRO A 4 18.40 6.17 -17.40
C PRO A 4 18.69 5.83 -15.93
N GLU A 5 19.93 5.49 -15.60
CA GLU A 5 20.34 5.19 -14.21
C GLU A 5 20.27 6.43 -13.32
N ILE A 6 20.67 7.60 -13.84
CA ILE A 6 20.60 8.86 -13.11
C ILE A 6 19.14 9.22 -12.81
N ILE A 7 18.25 9.11 -13.81
CA ILE A 7 16.82 9.38 -13.63
C ILE A 7 16.22 8.42 -12.58
N SER A 8 16.54 7.12 -12.67
CA SER A 8 16.06 6.12 -11.73
C SER A 8 16.55 6.39 -10.30
N PHE A 9 17.82 6.78 -10.14
CA PHE A 9 18.42 7.13 -8.85
C PHE A 9 17.74 8.36 -8.22
N LEU A 10 17.55 9.43 -9.00
CA LEU A 10 16.90 10.66 -8.51
C LEU A 10 15.44 10.43 -8.14
N ALA A 11 14.69 9.69 -8.97
CA ALA A 11 13.31 9.31 -8.66
C ALA A 11 13.25 8.49 -7.36
N GLY A 12 14.19 7.58 -7.17
CA GLY A 12 14.30 6.80 -5.94
C GLY A 12 14.66 7.63 -4.72
N GLY A 13 15.59 8.57 -4.86
CA GLY A 13 15.93 9.50 -3.79
C GLY A 13 14.71 10.31 -3.34
N ALA A 14 13.96 10.88 -4.28
CA ALA A 14 12.74 11.63 -3.98
C ALA A 14 11.68 10.76 -3.27
N LEU A 15 11.43 9.54 -3.76
CA LEU A 15 10.47 8.62 -3.14
C LEU A 15 10.90 8.18 -1.74
N LEU A 16 12.20 7.98 -1.52
CA LEU A 16 12.73 7.59 -0.22
C LEU A 16 12.55 8.72 0.81
N VAL A 17 12.85 9.97 0.42
CA VAL A 17 12.62 11.15 1.28
C VAL A 17 11.14 11.30 1.63
N MET A 18 10.25 11.21 0.64
CA MET A 18 8.81 11.31 0.88
C MET A 18 8.29 10.16 1.76
N SER A 19 8.78 8.94 1.52
CA SER A 19 8.42 7.79 2.36
C SER A 19 8.82 8.00 3.81
N VAL A 20 10.01 8.55 4.06
CA VAL A 20 10.47 8.88 5.42
C VAL A 20 9.54 9.90 6.07
N PHE A 21 9.20 11.01 5.40
CA PHE A 21 8.28 11.99 5.95
C PHE A 21 6.90 11.42 6.27
N VAL A 22 6.35 10.59 5.37
CA VAL A 22 5.06 9.92 5.61
C VAL A 22 5.16 8.95 6.79
N MET A 23 6.23 8.15 6.87
CA MET A 23 6.45 7.25 8.01
C MET A 23 6.60 7.99 9.34
N PHE A 24 7.20 9.18 9.36
CA PHE A 24 7.25 10.02 10.55
C PHE A 24 5.87 10.56 10.92
N ALA A 25 5.10 11.04 9.94
CA ALA A 25 3.76 11.59 10.15
C ALA A 25 2.75 10.54 10.64
N TYR A 26 2.85 9.31 10.13
CA TYR A 26 1.94 8.20 10.43
C TYR A 26 2.58 7.14 11.33
N ARG A 27 3.59 7.51 12.12
CA ARG A 27 4.25 6.58 13.03
C ARG A 27 3.20 5.97 13.98
N PRO A 28 3.08 4.63 14.07
CA PRO A 28 2.13 4.01 14.98
C PRO A 28 2.47 4.41 16.42
N GLY A 29 1.56 5.16 17.04
CA GLY A 29 1.62 5.56 18.45
C GLY A 29 1.00 4.50 19.37
N GLY A 30 1.27 4.58 20.67
CA GLY A 30 0.84 3.61 21.68
C GLY A 30 -0.66 3.59 22.01
N ASP A 31 -1.49 4.30 21.24
CA ASP A 31 -2.94 4.26 21.39
C ASP A 31 -3.52 2.93 20.86
N ARG A 32 -4.74 2.59 21.28
CA ARG A 32 -5.44 1.34 20.95
C ARG A 32 -5.23 0.91 19.49
N VAL A 33 -4.42 -0.13 19.31
CA VAL A 33 -4.00 -0.67 18.00
C VAL A 33 -5.18 -1.07 17.11
N ASP A 34 -6.35 -1.35 17.70
CA ASP A 34 -7.53 -1.87 17.02
C ASP A 34 -8.57 -0.83 16.58
N SER A 35 -8.27 0.47 16.64
CA SER A 35 -9.18 1.50 16.13
C SER A 35 -9.04 1.70 14.61
N GLY A 36 -10.11 2.13 13.94
CA GLY A 36 -10.07 2.42 12.49
C GLY A 36 -8.93 3.39 12.11
N PRO A 37 -8.79 4.54 12.79
CA PRO A 37 -7.70 5.48 12.55
C PRO A 37 -6.30 4.89 12.79
N SER A 38 -6.10 4.08 13.85
CA SER A 38 -4.79 3.47 14.13
C SER A 38 -4.42 2.42 13.09
N LEU A 39 -5.38 1.62 12.62
CA LEU A 39 -5.16 0.67 11.53
C LEU A 39 -4.85 1.37 10.21
N LEU A 40 -5.48 2.51 9.93
CA LEU A 40 -5.17 3.31 8.75
C LEU A 40 -3.76 3.90 8.81
N ALA A 41 -3.37 4.46 9.96
CA ALA A 41 -2.02 4.97 10.16
C ALA A 41 -0.98 3.86 9.99
N LEU A 42 -1.24 2.68 10.56
CA LEU A 42 -0.37 1.51 10.40
C LEU A 42 -0.30 1.04 8.94
N ALA A 43 -1.43 1.01 8.22
CA ALA A 43 -1.47 0.65 6.80
C ALA A 43 -0.59 1.59 5.96
N ILE A 44 -0.73 2.90 6.18
CA ILE A 44 0.08 3.93 5.50
C ILE A 44 1.56 3.72 5.84
N TRP A 45 1.87 3.58 7.13
CA TRP A 45 3.24 3.40 7.58
C TRP A 45 3.91 2.17 6.95
N ILE A 46 3.25 1.01 6.99
CA ILE A 46 3.79 -0.24 6.42
C ILE A 46 3.94 -0.13 4.90
N GLY A 47 2.96 0.47 4.21
CA GLY A 47 3.01 0.65 2.77
C GLY A 47 4.21 1.50 2.33
N PHE A 48 4.42 2.64 3.00
CA PHE A 48 5.56 3.51 2.72
C PHE A 48 6.90 2.93 3.21
N PHE A 49 6.92 2.15 4.29
CA PHE A 49 8.11 1.41 4.69
C PHE A 49 8.51 0.38 3.62
N ALA A 50 7.57 -0.43 3.13
CA ALA A 50 7.83 -1.40 2.07
C ALA A 50 8.32 -0.70 0.79
N ALA A 51 7.71 0.42 0.42
CA ALA A 51 8.16 1.23 -0.72
C ALA A 51 9.58 1.78 -0.50
N ALA A 52 9.87 2.35 0.67
CA ALA A 52 11.18 2.91 1.01
C ALA A 52 12.28 1.87 0.93
N VAL A 53 12.10 0.69 1.54
CA VAL A 53 13.13 -0.36 1.53
C VAL A 53 13.30 -0.95 0.13
N ASN A 54 12.21 -1.15 -0.62
CA ASN A 54 12.29 -1.60 -2.02
C ASN A 54 13.06 -0.60 -2.90
N THR A 55 12.77 0.70 -2.76
CA THR A 55 13.49 1.77 -3.45
C THR A 55 14.95 1.85 -3.03
N ALA A 56 15.23 1.77 -1.73
CA ALA A 56 16.59 1.76 -1.21
C ALA A 56 17.41 0.60 -1.78
N TYR A 57 16.79 -0.59 -1.89
CA TYR A 57 17.45 -1.76 -2.44
C TYR A 57 17.76 -1.62 -3.93
N TRP A 58 16.76 -1.29 -4.75
CA TRP A 58 16.93 -1.31 -6.21
C TRP A 58 17.56 -0.04 -6.77
N GLN A 59 17.05 1.12 -6.39
CA GLN A 59 17.36 2.39 -7.04
C GLN A 59 18.59 3.06 -6.44
N ILE A 60 18.87 2.83 -5.15
CA ILE A 60 20.03 3.39 -4.47
C ILE A 60 21.16 2.35 -4.38
N PHE A 61 20.99 1.30 -3.58
CA PHE A 61 22.02 0.30 -3.34
C PHE A 61 22.38 -0.49 -4.61
N GLY A 62 21.39 -0.94 -5.37
CA GLY A 62 21.59 -1.68 -6.62
C GLY A 62 22.37 -0.86 -7.64
N THR A 63 21.93 0.37 -7.92
CA THR A 63 22.61 1.30 -8.83
C THR A 63 24.06 1.56 -8.42
N ILE A 64 24.30 1.87 -7.14
CA ILE A 64 25.65 2.14 -6.62
C ILE A 64 26.53 0.89 -6.72
N SER A 65 26.02 -0.28 -6.31
CA SER A 65 26.81 -1.51 -6.26
C SER A 65 27.22 -2.01 -7.64
N VAL A 66 26.35 -1.88 -8.65
CA VAL A 66 26.69 -2.19 -10.05
C VAL A 66 27.68 -1.18 -10.59
N ALA A 67 27.45 0.13 -10.36
CA ALA A 67 28.33 1.19 -10.84
C ALA A 67 29.75 1.09 -10.24
N ALA A 68 29.86 0.66 -8.98
CA ALA A 68 31.13 0.43 -8.29
C ALA A 68 31.78 -0.93 -8.64
N GLY A 69 31.11 -1.79 -9.41
CA GLY A 69 31.60 -3.12 -9.77
C GLY A 69 31.63 -4.13 -8.62
N TRP A 70 30.95 -3.84 -7.50
CA TRP A 70 30.91 -4.73 -6.33
C TRP A 70 30.03 -5.95 -6.55
N LEU A 71 28.94 -5.79 -7.29
CA LEU A 71 27.97 -6.84 -7.57
C LEU A 71 27.59 -6.83 -9.05
N THR A 72 27.35 -8.02 -9.61
CA THR A 72 26.71 -8.13 -10.92
C THR A 72 25.19 -7.95 -10.81
N PRO A 73 24.51 -7.54 -11.90
CA PRO A 73 23.05 -7.48 -11.93
C PRO A 73 22.36 -8.80 -11.54
N GLU A 74 22.96 -9.93 -11.87
CA GLU A 74 22.43 -11.27 -11.53
C GLU A 74 22.50 -11.54 -10.02
N GLN A 75 23.59 -11.16 -9.37
CA GLN A 75 23.77 -11.30 -7.93
C GLN A 75 22.76 -10.43 -7.16
N LEU A 76 22.56 -9.19 -7.61
CA LEU A 76 21.51 -8.31 -7.06
C LEU A 76 20.12 -8.89 -7.26
N ARG A 77 19.83 -9.48 -8.43
CA ARG A 77 18.53 -10.14 -8.64
C ARG A 77 18.33 -11.35 -7.74
N ALA A 78 19.37 -12.13 -7.48
CA ALA A 78 19.27 -13.30 -6.60
C ALA A 78 18.86 -12.90 -5.17
N GLY A 79 19.51 -11.89 -4.60
CA GLY A 79 19.13 -11.34 -3.29
C GLY A 79 17.78 -10.61 -3.31
N GLY A 80 17.53 -9.87 -4.39
CA GLY A 80 16.35 -9.03 -4.55
C GLY A 80 15.05 -9.83 -4.62
N LYS A 81 15.06 -11.09 -5.08
CA LYS A 81 13.85 -11.93 -5.12
C LYS A 81 13.20 -12.13 -3.75
N TYR A 82 14.00 -12.36 -2.71
CA TYR A 82 13.49 -12.54 -1.34
C TYR A 82 12.99 -11.23 -0.75
N ALA A 83 13.75 -10.15 -1.00
CA ALA A 83 13.37 -8.81 -0.56
C ALA A 83 12.06 -8.37 -1.22
N ASP A 84 11.90 -8.62 -2.52
CA ASP A 84 10.72 -8.30 -3.30
C ASP A 84 9.47 -9.05 -2.81
N LEU A 85 9.61 -10.33 -2.39
CA LEU A 85 8.53 -11.07 -1.74
C LEU A 85 8.09 -10.40 -0.43
N LEU A 86 9.04 -10.00 0.43
CA LEU A 86 8.75 -9.33 1.69
C LEU A 86 8.08 -7.97 1.47
N PHE A 87 8.56 -7.17 0.52
CA PHE A 87 8.01 -5.83 0.25
C PHE A 87 6.63 -5.90 -0.39
N LYS A 88 6.41 -6.83 -1.32
CA LYS A 88 5.06 -7.09 -1.87
C LYS A 88 4.11 -7.62 -0.81
N GLY A 89 4.58 -8.51 0.07
CA GLY A 89 3.83 -8.97 1.23
C GLY A 89 3.44 -7.82 2.15
N GLY A 90 4.38 -6.92 2.44
CA GLY A 90 4.14 -5.70 3.20
C GLY A 90 3.10 -4.79 2.55
N GLY A 91 3.19 -4.58 1.23
CA GLY A 91 2.20 -3.82 0.47
C GLY A 91 0.81 -4.46 0.49
N ALA A 92 0.72 -5.79 0.34
CA ALA A 92 -0.53 -6.53 0.43
C ALA A 92 -1.15 -6.43 1.84
N PHE A 93 -0.32 -6.55 2.88
CA PHE A 93 -0.76 -6.42 4.26
C PHE A 93 -1.22 -4.99 4.58
N ALA A 94 -0.50 -3.97 4.10
CA ALA A 94 -0.93 -2.58 4.18
C ALA A 94 -2.28 -2.36 3.49
N GLY A 95 -2.48 -2.93 2.31
CA GLY A 95 -3.77 -2.90 1.62
C GLY A 95 -4.89 -3.54 2.44
N TRP A 96 -4.66 -4.70 3.03
CA TRP A 96 -5.63 -5.35 3.91
C TRP A 96 -5.96 -4.52 5.15
N LEU A 97 -4.95 -3.94 5.81
CA LEU A 97 -5.16 -3.05 6.96
C LEU A 97 -5.98 -1.81 6.58
N HIS A 98 -5.72 -1.25 5.39
CA HIS A 98 -6.49 -0.13 4.86
C HIS A 98 -7.98 -0.51 4.71
N LEU A 99 -8.26 -1.67 4.09
CA LEU A 99 -9.63 -2.17 3.97
C LEU A 99 -10.28 -2.43 5.33
N LYS A 100 -9.52 -2.97 6.28
CA LYS A 100 -9.99 -3.22 7.65
C LYS A 100 -10.32 -1.92 8.37
N ALA A 101 -9.49 -0.88 8.21
CA ALA A 101 -9.74 0.45 8.76
C ALA A 101 -11.03 1.06 8.20
N MET A 102 -11.27 0.92 6.88
CA MET A 102 -12.53 1.36 6.27
C MET A 102 -13.73 0.59 6.81
N HIS A 103 -13.62 -0.73 6.97
CA HIS A 103 -14.68 -1.56 7.55
C HIS A 103 -15.05 -1.14 8.97
N GLN A 104 -14.05 -0.87 9.82
CA GLN A 104 -14.28 -0.38 11.19
C GLN A 104 -14.89 1.02 11.24
N SER A 105 -14.70 1.82 10.19
CA SER A 105 -15.25 3.17 10.09
C SER A 105 -16.70 3.19 9.61
N LEU A 106 -17.27 2.04 9.23
CA LEU A 106 -18.69 1.94 8.91
C LEU A 106 -19.56 2.17 10.15
N ASP A 107 -20.77 2.66 9.90
CA ASP A 107 -21.83 2.71 10.92
C ASP A 107 -22.07 1.29 11.49
N PRO A 108 -22.34 1.16 12.80
CA PRO A 108 -22.49 -0.16 13.44
C PRO A 108 -23.54 -1.05 12.77
N GLU A 109 -24.61 -0.44 12.23
CA GLU A 109 -25.68 -1.12 11.50
C GLU A 109 -25.19 -1.67 10.14
N ASP A 110 -24.22 -1.02 9.51
CA ASP A 110 -23.73 -1.39 8.19
C ASP A 110 -22.65 -2.48 8.23
N ARG A 111 -21.83 -2.54 9.30
CA ARG A 111 -20.69 -3.46 9.43
C ARG A 111 -21.01 -4.94 9.17
N PRO A 112 -22.13 -5.51 9.63
CA PRO A 112 -22.42 -6.93 9.42
C PRO A 112 -22.67 -7.28 7.95
N TYR A 113 -23.03 -6.30 7.12
CA TYR A 113 -23.38 -6.51 5.71
C TYR A 113 -22.19 -6.45 4.75
N TRP A 114 -21.01 -6.12 5.27
CA TRP A 114 -19.81 -5.96 4.46
C TRP A 114 -18.68 -6.76 5.07
N SER A 115 -17.99 -7.56 4.25
CA SER A 115 -16.69 -8.09 4.62
C SER A 115 -15.59 -7.05 4.41
N VAL A 116 -14.46 -7.23 5.11
CA VAL A 116 -13.26 -6.40 4.91
C VAL A 116 -12.84 -6.37 3.44
N LEU A 117 -12.87 -7.49 2.73
CA LEU A 117 -12.45 -7.54 1.32
C LEU A 117 -13.44 -6.82 0.38
N GLU A 118 -14.74 -6.90 0.67
CA GLU A 118 -15.77 -6.20 -0.10
C GLU A 118 -15.71 -4.67 0.02
N MET A 119 -14.97 -4.15 1.02
CA MET A 119 -14.73 -2.71 1.16
C MET A 119 -14.05 -2.09 -0.06
N SER A 120 -13.33 -2.88 -0.85
CA SER A 120 -12.79 -2.45 -2.16
C SER A 120 -13.86 -2.00 -3.16
N PHE A 121 -15.11 -2.43 -2.97
CA PHE A 121 -16.26 -2.10 -3.84
C PHE A 121 -17.32 -1.23 -3.16
N TYR A 122 -17.07 -0.80 -1.92
CA TYR A 122 -17.96 0.11 -1.19
C TYR A 122 -17.85 1.55 -1.73
N PRO A 123 -18.94 2.33 -1.83
CA PRO A 123 -20.36 1.98 -1.64
C PRO A 123 -21.05 1.55 -2.94
N ARG A 124 -20.32 1.39 -4.05
CA ARG A 124 -20.87 1.28 -5.42
C ARG A 124 -21.89 0.15 -5.58
N ARG A 125 -21.76 -0.95 -4.82
CA ARG A 125 -22.77 -2.03 -4.80
C ARG A 125 -24.13 -1.56 -4.26
N ARG A 126 -24.16 -0.72 -3.23
CA ARG A 126 -25.40 -0.13 -2.68
C ARG A 126 -26.05 0.85 -3.66
N LEU A 127 -25.25 1.67 -4.35
CA LEU A 127 -25.75 2.59 -5.38
C LEU A 127 -26.34 1.83 -6.57
N CYS A 128 -25.64 0.79 -7.04
CA CYS A 128 -26.13 -0.08 -8.10
C CYS A 128 -27.42 -0.81 -7.68
N LEU A 129 -27.44 -1.46 -6.51
CA LEU A 129 -28.61 -2.17 -5.98
C LEU A 129 -29.80 -1.24 -5.68
N ARG A 130 -29.56 -0.02 -5.17
CA ARG A 130 -30.62 1.00 -5.00
C ARG A 130 -31.17 1.46 -6.34
N THR A 131 -30.32 1.60 -7.35
CA THR A 131 -30.74 1.99 -8.70
C THR A 131 -31.55 0.87 -9.36
N LEU A 132 -31.08 -0.37 -9.26
CA LEU A 132 -31.77 -1.57 -9.75
C LEU A 132 -33.12 -1.77 -9.05
N ALA A 133 -33.18 -1.62 -7.72
CA ALA A 133 -34.43 -1.69 -6.96
C ALA A 133 -35.42 -0.58 -7.37
N ARG A 134 -34.95 0.65 -7.63
CA ARG A 134 -35.82 1.73 -8.16
C ARG A 134 -36.34 1.42 -9.56
N ILE A 135 -35.51 0.85 -10.43
CA ILE A 135 -35.91 0.47 -11.79
C ILE A 135 -36.96 -0.64 -11.72
N LEU A 136 -36.68 -1.71 -10.98
CA LEU A 136 -37.58 -2.85 -10.83
C LEU A 136 -38.93 -2.48 -10.16
N ASN A 137 -38.93 -1.58 -9.17
CA ASN A 137 -40.16 -1.11 -8.52
C ASN A 137 -40.96 -0.09 -9.34
N ARG A 138 -40.41 0.43 -10.45
CA ARG A 138 -41.10 1.35 -11.37
C ARG A 138 -41.71 0.66 -12.59
N VAL A 139 -41.44 -0.63 -12.80
CA VAL A 139 -42.08 -1.41 -13.86
C VAL A 139 -43.43 -1.89 -13.33
N PRO A 140 -44.57 -1.41 -13.87
CA PRO A 140 -45.87 -1.99 -13.56
C PRO A 140 -45.85 -3.47 -13.98
N LYS A 141 -46.38 -4.35 -13.14
CA LYS A 141 -46.61 -5.76 -13.51
C LYS A 141 -47.58 -5.87 -14.68
#